data_AF-A0A2K2F385-F1
#
_entry.id   AF-A0A2K2F385-F1
#
_cell.length_a   1.000
_cell.length_b   1.000
_cell.length_c   1.000
_cell.angle_alpha   90.00
_cell.angle_beta   90.00
_cell.angle_gamma   90.00
#
_symmetry.space_group_name_H-M   'P 1'
#
loop_
_entity.id
_entity.type
_entity.pdbx_description
1 polymer ?
#
loop_
_entity_poly.entity_id
_entity_poly.type
_entity_poly.pdbx_seq_one_letter_code
_entity_poly.pdbx_strand_id
1 'polypeptide(L)'
;MEDLQIIELYNARIETAISETDSKYGRMLHGIALNILSNHWDSEEVVNDTYVKAWNAIPPEKPKSLGAYLGRITRNLSINRWHEQRAKKRYNGAEMLLSELSECVPATKTVEAAVEVKQLAWAIDRWLGTLSTDNRVLFLRRYWFGDAVDLLAKECGTSANKMAGRLYRLRQSLKKALEMEGISI
;
A
#
# COMPACT_ATOMS: atom_id res chain seq x y z
N MET A 1 16.21 13.79 8.97
CA MET A 1 15.40 15.00 8.71
C MET A 1 13.92 14.70 8.95
N GLU A 2 13.14 15.65 9.46
CA GLU A 2 11.69 15.46 9.70
C GLU A 2 10.84 15.70 8.44
N ASP A 3 9.62 15.15 8.40
CA ASP A 3 8.72 15.21 7.22
C ASP A 3 8.51 16.64 6.73
N LEU A 4 8.23 17.55 7.67
CA LEU A 4 7.98 18.97 7.36
C LEU A 4 9.19 19.62 6.69
N GLN A 5 10.40 19.30 7.14
CA GLN A 5 11.63 19.86 6.57
C GLN A 5 11.84 19.38 5.13
N ILE A 6 11.60 18.08 4.87
CA ILE A 6 11.69 17.52 3.52
C ILE A 6 10.63 18.14 2.60
N ILE A 7 9.40 18.33 3.11
CA ILE A 7 8.32 19.01 2.36
C ILE A 7 8.71 20.45 2.00
N GLU A 8 9.36 21.20 2.90
CA GLU A 8 9.82 22.54 2.57
C GLU A 8 10.92 22.55 1.51
N LEU A 9 11.80 21.54 1.47
CA LEU A 9 12.76 21.39 0.37
C LEU A 9 12.04 21.18 -0.98
N TYR A 10 10.98 20.36 -1.02
CA TYR A 10 10.14 20.20 -2.20
C TYR A 10 9.45 21.50 -2.60
N ASN A 11 8.85 22.23 -1.65
CA ASN A 11 8.22 23.54 -1.89
C ASN A 11 9.18 24.54 -2.50
N ALA A 12 10.41 24.60 -1.97
CA ALA A 12 11.47 25.49 -2.42
C ALA A 12 12.18 25.01 -3.70
N ARG A 13 11.79 23.86 -4.28
CA ARG A 13 12.44 23.25 -5.44
C ARG A 13 13.94 23.02 -5.25
N ILE A 14 14.34 22.59 -4.05
CA ILE A 14 15.72 22.26 -3.73
C ILE A 14 15.96 20.77 -4.00
N GLU A 15 16.91 20.43 -4.87
CA GLU A 15 17.16 19.05 -5.32
C GLU A 15 17.46 18.07 -4.18
N THR A 16 18.04 18.53 -3.08
CA THR A 16 18.31 17.71 -1.89
C THR A 16 17.04 17.13 -1.25
N ALA A 17 15.85 17.62 -1.60
CA ALA A 17 14.57 17.01 -1.21
C ALA A 17 14.52 15.51 -1.58
N ILE A 18 15.05 15.13 -2.75
CA ILE A 18 15.03 13.75 -3.23
C ILE A 18 15.97 12.89 -2.37
N SER A 19 17.21 13.33 -2.14
CA SER A 19 18.18 12.55 -1.35
C SER A 19 17.76 12.40 0.11
N GLU A 20 17.14 13.43 0.70
CA GLU A 20 16.60 13.35 2.07
C GLU A 20 15.37 12.44 2.15
N THR A 21 14.53 12.46 1.10
CA THR A 21 13.39 11.54 0.98
C THR A 21 13.85 10.09 0.87
N ASP A 22 14.84 9.83 0.02
CA ASP A 22 15.40 8.49 -0.15
C ASP A 22 16.07 7.98 1.12
N SER A 23 16.87 8.83 1.77
CA SER A 23 17.51 8.50 3.05
C SER A 23 16.50 8.11 4.12
N LYS A 24 15.34 8.78 4.17
CA LYS A 24 14.31 8.53 5.18
C LYS A 24 13.36 7.38 4.83
N TYR A 25 12.93 7.29 3.58
CA TYR A 25 11.84 6.39 3.16
C TYR A 25 12.24 5.36 2.12
N GLY A 26 13.38 5.48 1.46
CA GLY A 26 13.80 4.62 0.35
C GLY A 26 13.60 3.15 0.67
N ARG A 27 14.13 2.68 1.82
CA ARG A 27 13.95 1.28 2.27
C ARG A 27 12.48 0.84 2.32
N MET A 28 11.59 1.69 2.80
CA MET A 28 10.15 1.40 2.87
C MET A 28 9.54 1.35 1.46
N LEU A 29 9.90 2.30 0.59
CA LEU A 29 9.37 2.38 -0.78
C LEU A 29 9.86 1.19 -1.63
N HIS A 30 11.15 0.86 -1.57
CA HIS A 30 11.70 -0.34 -2.20
C HIS A 30 11.03 -1.61 -1.68
N GLY A 31 10.76 -1.71 -0.37
CA GLY A 31 10.04 -2.84 0.21
C GLY A 31 8.64 -3.01 -0.39
N ILE A 32 7.86 -1.93 -0.48
CA ILE A 32 6.52 -1.95 -1.10
C ILE A 32 6.63 -2.39 -2.56
N ALA A 33 7.53 -1.79 -3.33
CA ALA A 33 7.66 -2.08 -4.76
C ALA A 33 8.11 -3.53 -5.01
N LEU A 34 9.10 -4.01 -4.25
CA LEU A 34 9.63 -5.36 -4.36
C LEU A 34 8.58 -6.42 -3.97
N ASN A 35 7.81 -6.16 -2.92
CA ASN A 35 6.73 -7.05 -2.50
C ASN A 35 5.65 -7.22 -3.59
N ILE A 36 5.44 -6.20 -4.44
CA ILE A 36 4.45 -6.21 -5.51
C ILE A 36 5.03 -6.76 -6.82
N LEU A 37 6.25 -6.37 -7.18
CA LEU A 37 6.84 -6.64 -8.50
C LEU A 37 7.76 -7.86 -8.51
N SER A 38 8.29 -8.25 -7.35
CA SER A 38 9.28 -9.34 -7.21
C SER A 38 10.48 -9.21 -8.16
N ASN A 39 10.80 -7.98 -8.59
CA ASN A 39 11.89 -7.65 -9.49
C ASN A 39 12.62 -6.42 -8.96
N HIS A 40 13.93 -6.56 -8.73
CA HIS A 40 14.75 -5.47 -8.19
C HIS A 40 14.77 -4.25 -9.12
N TRP A 41 15.05 -4.45 -10.40
CA TRP A 41 15.19 -3.35 -11.37
C TRP A 41 13.88 -2.59 -11.57
N ASP A 42 12.76 -3.29 -11.70
CA ASP A 42 11.45 -2.63 -11.78
C ASP A 42 11.11 -1.89 -10.49
N SER A 43 11.56 -2.40 -9.33
CA SER A 43 11.33 -1.75 -8.03
C SER A 43 12.14 -0.46 -7.91
N GLU A 44 13.42 -0.48 -8.31
CA GLU A 44 14.27 0.71 -8.38
C GLU A 44 13.65 1.79 -9.28
N GLU A 45 13.17 1.40 -10.46
CA GLU A 45 12.54 2.33 -11.40
C GLU A 45 11.27 2.95 -10.80
N VAL A 46 10.40 2.16 -10.16
CA VAL A 46 9.18 2.67 -9.52
C VAL A 46 9.48 3.62 -8.36
N VAL A 47 10.54 3.38 -7.59
CA VAL A 47 10.95 4.30 -6.51
C VAL A 47 11.45 5.63 -7.10
N ASN A 48 12.26 5.59 -8.17
CA ASN A 48 12.67 6.80 -8.87
C ASN A 48 11.47 7.58 -9.45
N ASP A 49 10.54 6.88 -10.10
CA ASP A 49 9.29 7.47 -10.61
C ASP A 49 8.44 8.07 -9.48
N THR A 50 8.48 7.47 -8.29
CA THR A 50 7.81 8.02 -7.09
C THR A 50 8.39 9.39 -6.74
N TYR A 51 9.72 9.53 -6.72
CA TYR A 51 10.38 10.80 -6.42
C TYR A 51 10.08 11.88 -7.47
N VAL A 52 10.11 11.51 -8.76
CA VAL A 52 9.75 12.43 -9.86
C VAL A 52 8.29 12.89 -9.72
N LYS A 53 7.38 11.97 -9.40
CA LYS A 53 5.96 12.30 -9.21
C LYS A 53 5.72 13.16 -7.97
N ALA A 54 6.41 12.88 -6.87
CA ALA A 54 6.36 13.72 -5.67
C ALA A 54 6.91 15.12 -5.94
N TRP A 55 8.05 15.22 -6.64
CA TRP A 55 8.61 16.50 -7.08
C TRP A 55 7.60 17.28 -7.90
N ASN A 56 6.99 16.67 -8.92
CA ASN A 56 6.05 17.39 -9.78
C ASN A 56 4.75 17.80 -9.07
N ALA A 57 4.30 17.03 -8.07
CA ALA A 57 3.05 17.29 -7.37
C ALA A 57 3.18 18.24 -6.17
N ILE A 58 4.35 18.30 -5.52
CA ILE A 58 4.61 19.15 -4.36
C ILE A 58 5.50 20.31 -4.80
N PRO A 59 5.02 21.57 -4.77
CA PRO A 59 3.64 22.05 -4.54
C PRO A 59 2.76 21.93 -5.81
N PRO A 60 1.40 22.01 -5.70
CA PRO A 60 0.59 22.53 -4.59
C PRO A 60 0.18 21.52 -3.51
N GLU A 61 0.49 20.23 -3.68
CA GLU A 61 0.03 19.21 -2.75
C GLU A 61 0.73 19.36 -1.39
N LYS A 62 -0.04 19.18 -0.31
CA LYS A 62 0.44 19.30 1.07
C LYS A 62 0.19 18.01 1.84
N PRO A 63 1.07 17.00 1.72
CA PRO A 63 0.95 15.76 2.45
C PRO A 63 0.91 15.98 3.96
N LYS A 64 -0.08 15.40 4.65
CA LYS A 64 -0.10 15.38 6.13
C LYS A 64 0.94 14.42 6.71
N SER A 65 1.24 13.34 5.98
CA SER A 65 2.32 12.39 6.26
C SER A 65 3.04 12.13 4.95
N LEU A 66 4.33 12.46 4.90
CA LEU A 66 5.12 12.32 3.69
C LEU A 66 5.28 10.83 3.34
N GLY A 67 5.59 10.00 4.34
CA GLY A 67 5.72 8.55 4.16
C GLY A 67 4.44 7.89 3.62
N ALA A 68 3.26 8.22 4.15
CA ALA A 68 1.99 7.67 3.65
C ALA A 68 1.68 8.13 2.22
N TYR A 69 2.00 9.39 1.90
CA TYR A 69 1.82 9.96 0.56
C TYR A 69 2.72 9.28 -0.47
N LEU A 70 4.02 9.15 -0.18
CA LEU A 70 4.98 8.47 -1.03
C LEU A 70 4.64 7.00 -1.19
N GLY A 71 4.34 6.30 -0.08
CA GLY A 71 3.95 4.90 -0.11
C GLY A 71 2.71 4.64 -0.99
N ARG A 72 1.72 5.54 -0.98
CA ARG A 72 0.56 5.48 -1.89
C ARG A 72 0.99 5.63 -3.35
N ILE A 73 1.88 6.58 -3.67
CA ILE A 73 2.38 6.78 -5.02
C ILE A 73 3.12 5.52 -5.49
N THR A 74 4.09 5.04 -4.72
CA THR A 74 4.89 3.84 -5.02
C THR A 74 3.98 2.64 -5.24
N ARG A 75 3.07 2.35 -4.31
CA ARG A 75 2.15 1.21 -4.41
C ARG A 75 1.30 1.27 -5.67
N ASN A 76 0.78 2.45 -6.03
CA ASN A 76 -0.02 2.63 -7.23
C ASN A 76 0.80 2.42 -8.51
N LEU A 77 2.02 2.96 -8.57
CA LEU A 77 2.93 2.76 -9.69
C LEU A 77 3.32 1.28 -9.84
N SER A 78 3.63 0.59 -8.73
CA SER A 78 3.92 -0.84 -8.73
C SER A 78 2.75 -1.67 -9.25
N ILE A 79 1.51 -1.39 -8.80
CA ILE A 79 0.32 -2.10 -9.28
C ILE A 79 0.06 -1.86 -10.77
N ASN A 80 0.23 -0.63 -11.25
CA ASN A 80 0.10 -0.33 -12.67
C ASN A 80 1.14 -1.12 -13.50
N ARG A 81 2.41 -1.08 -13.09
CA ARG A 81 3.49 -1.83 -13.74
C ARG A 81 3.23 -3.35 -13.72
N TRP A 82 2.72 -3.87 -12.61
CA TRP A 82 2.29 -5.26 -12.46
C TRP A 82 1.21 -5.65 -13.49
N HIS A 83 0.17 -4.83 -13.64
CA HIS A 83 -0.89 -5.06 -14.63
C HIS A 83 -0.34 -5.06 -16.06
N GLU A 84 0.56 -4.14 -16.40
CA GLU A 84 1.20 -4.07 -17.70
C GLU A 84 2.07 -5.31 -18.01
N GLN A 85 2.86 -5.78 -17.03
CA GLN A 85 3.67 -6.99 -17.17
C GLN A 85 2.80 -8.24 -17.32
N ARG A 86 1.69 -8.32 -16.58
CA ARG A 86 0.71 -9.42 -16.67
C ARG A 86 0.06 -9.47 -18.06
N ALA A 87 -0.36 -8.33 -18.60
CA ALA A 87 -0.91 -8.24 -19.96
C ALA A 87 0.09 -8.72 -21.03
N LYS A 88 1.40 -8.51 -20.79
CA LYS A 88 2.49 -8.94 -21.66
C LYS A 88 2.97 -10.39 -21.40
N LYS A 89 2.32 -11.14 -20.50
CA LYS A 89 2.71 -12.51 -20.07
C LYS A 89 4.15 -12.63 -19.51
N ARG A 90 4.72 -11.56 -18.94
CA ARG A 90 6.09 -11.52 -18.39
C ARG A 90 6.14 -11.51 -16.87
N TYR A 91 5.26 -12.29 -16.24
CA TYR A 91 4.87 -12.03 -14.86
C TYR A 91 5.51 -12.95 -13.81
N ASN A 92 5.94 -12.37 -12.68
CA ASN A 92 6.29 -13.02 -11.41
C ASN A 92 5.77 -12.14 -10.23
N GLY A 93 5.04 -12.70 -9.26
CA GLY A 93 4.88 -12.13 -7.89
C GLY A 93 3.69 -11.16 -7.59
N ALA A 94 3.05 -11.27 -6.42
CA ALA A 94 1.85 -10.55 -5.90
C ALA A 94 0.43 -11.04 -6.28
N GLU A 95 0.29 -12.07 -7.12
CA GLU A 95 -1.03 -12.61 -7.53
C GLU A 95 -1.84 -13.10 -6.31
N MET A 96 -1.16 -13.75 -5.37
CA MET A 96 -1.79 -14.22 -4.13
C MET A 96 -2.31 -13.07 -3.27
N LEU A 97 -1.55 -11.98 -3.11
CA LEU A 97 -1.96 -10.86 -2.27
C LEU A 97 -3.16 -10.10 -2.85
N LEU A 98 -3.11 -9.81 -4.15
CA LEU A 98 -4.20 -9.09 -4.83
C LEU A 98 -5.46 -9.96 -4.90
N SER A 99 -5.31 -11.28 -5.07
CA SER A 99 -6.41 -12.24 -5.01
C SER A 99 -7.06 -12.26 -3.61
N GLU A 100 -6.27 -12.27 -2.53
CA GLU A 100 -6.81 -12.30 -1.16
C GLU A 100 -7.76 -11.14 -0.85
N LEU A 101 -7.46 -9.93 -1.34
CA LEU A 101 -8.33 -8.76 -1.13
C LEU A 101 -9.56 -8.78 -2.04
N SER A 102 -9.44 -9.32 -3.26
CA SER A 102 -10.58 -9.41 -4.18
C SER A 102 -11.73 -10.28 -3.65
N GLU A 103 -11.46 -11.20 -2.72
CA GLU A 103 -12.47 -12.01 -2.04
C GLU A 103 -13.24 -11.29 -0.92
N CYS A 104 -12.77 -10.10 -0.50
CA CYS A 104 -13.36 -9.34 0.61
C CYS A 104 -13.66 -7.87 0.29
N VAL A 105 -13.15 -7.32 -0.82
CA VAL A 105 -13.37 -5.92 -1.24
C VAL A 105 -13.89 -5.90 -2.68
N PRO A 106 -15.00 -5.21 -2.97
CA PRO A 106 -15.55 -5.14 -4.32
C PRO A 106 -14.61 -4.40 -5.28
N ALA A 107 -14.58 -4.84 -6.54
CA ALA A 107 -13.81 -4.19 -7.59
C ALA A 107 -14.53 -2.90 -8.05
N THR A 108 -13.96 -1.73 -7.77
CA THR A 108 -14.49 -0.44 -8.26
C THR A 108 -14.24 -0.32 -9.78
N LYS A 109 -15.30 -0.38 -10.60
CA LYS A 109 -15.21 -0.45 -12.07
C LYS A 109 -15.64 0.83 -12.83
N THR A 110 -16.27 1.84 -12.22
CA THR A 110 -16.78 3.02 -12.96
C THR A 110 -16.65 4.35 -12.22
N VAL A 111 -16.98 5.46 -12.89
CA VAL A 111 -16.80 6.86 -12.40
C VAL A 111 -17.95 7.32 -11.48
N GLU A 112 -19.07 6.58 -11.38
CA GLU A 112 -20.03 6.74 -10.26
C GLU A 112 -19.38 6.48 -8.88
N ALA A 113 -18.15 5.94 -8.88
CA ALA A 113 -17.42 5.46 -7.72
C ALA A 113 -16.89 6.51 -6.74
N ALA A 114 -16.95 7.83 -6.96
CA ALA A 114 -16.31 8.75 -6.00
C ALA A 114 -16.99 8.72 -4.61
N VAL A 115 -18.32 8.60 -4.57
CA VAL A 115 -19.10 8.46 -3.32
C VAL A 115 -18.92 7.06 -2.75
N GLU A 116 -19.00 6.02 -3.59
CA GLU A 116 -18.82 4.62 -3.19
C GLU A 116 -17.41 4.36 -2.63
N VAL A 117 -16.37 4.92 -3.25
CA VAL A 117 -14.97 4.86 -2.77
C VAL A 117 -14.81 5.57 -1.44
N LYS A 118 -15.49 6.71 -1.23
CA LYS A 118 -15.47 7.40 0.06
C LYS A 118 -16.16 6.59 1.14
N GLN A 119 -17.34 6.01 0.84
CA GLN A 119 -18.07 5.13 1.75
C GLN A 119 -17.25 3.88 2.10
N LEU A 120 -16.65 3.23 1.10
CA LEU A 120 -15.76 2.09 1.29
C LEU A 120 -14.55 2.46 2.16
N ALA A 121 -13.90 3.60 1.89
CA ALA A 121 -12.78 4.07 2.68
C ALA A 121 -13.19 4.33 4.15
N TRP A 122 -14.36 4.94 4.38
CA TRP A 122 -14.89 5.15 5.73
C TRP A 122 -15.24 3.86 6.45
N ALA A 123 -15.85 2.89 5.76
CA ALA A 123 -16.16 1.58 6.32
C ALA A 123 -14.89 0.83 6.73
N ILE A 124 -13.85 0.85 5.87
CA ILE A 124 -12.54 0.26 6.18
C ILE A 124 -11.88 0.98 7.36
N ASP A 125 -11.87 2.31 7.39
CA ASP A 125 -11.27 3.09 8.48
C ASP A 125 -11.94 2.81 9.83
N ARG A 126 -13.28 2.81 9.85
CA ARG A 126 -14.07 2.43 11.02
C ARG A 126 -13.76 1.00 11.47
N TRP A 127 -13.72 0.05 10.55
CA TRP A 127 -13.39 -1.35 10.85
C TRP A 127 -11.97 -1.48 11.42
N LEU A 128 -10.97 -0.85 10.81
CA LEU A 128 -9.60 -0.79 11.34
C LEU A 128 -9.60 -0.22 12.77
N GLY A 129 -10.43 0.79 13.03
CA GLY A 129 -10.69 1.38 14.34
C GLY A 129 -11.12 0.36 15.41
N THR A 130 -11.85 -0.69 15.03
CA THR A 130 -12.32 -1.75 15.94
C THR A 130 -11.26 -2.79 16.28
N LEU A 131 -10.19 -2.89 15.50
CA LEU A 131 -9.14 -3.88 15.71
C LEU A 131 -8.18 -3.46 16.83
N SER A 132 -7.62 -4.45 17.54
CA SER A 132 -6.43 -4.24 18.36
C SER A 132 -5.26 -3.73 17.52
N THR A 133 -4.34 -3.00 18.15
CA THR A 133 -3.15 -2.45 17.49
C THR A 133 -2.39 -3.52 16.70
N ASP A 134 -2.15 -4.69 17.29
CA ASP A 134 -1.44 -5.79 16.64
C ASP A 134 -2.15 -6.29 15.38
N ASN A 135 -3.49 -6.41 15.42
CA ASN A 135 -4.27 -6.86 14.28
C ASN A 135 -4.31 -5.80 13.18
N ARG A 136 -4.40 -4.51 13.54
CA ARG A 136 -4.35 -3.40 12.60
C ARG A 136 -2.99 -3.33 11.90
N VAL A 137 -1.90 -3.40 12.66
CA VAL A 137 -0.54 -3.41 12.12
C VAL A 137 -0.35 -4.63 11.22
N LEU A 138 -0.74 -5.82 11.66
CA LEU A 138 -0.62 -7.04 10.86
C LEU A 138 -1.39 -6.92 9.53
N PHE A 139 -2.61 -6.39 9.57
CA PHE A 139 -3.43 -6.20 8.37
C PHE A 139 -2.77 -5.23 7.40
N LEU A 140 -2.30 -4.07 7.89
CA LEU A 140 -1.60 -3.08 7.05
C LEU A 140 -0.31 -3.66 6.47
N ARG A 141 0.50 -4.35 7.27
CA ARG A 141 1.73 -4.98 6.78
C ARG A 141 1.47 -5.98 5.66
N ARG A 142 0.47 -6.84 5.83
CA ARG A 142 0.10 -7.79 4.77
C ARG A 142 -0.45 -7.08 3.54
N TYR A 143 -1.46 -6.22 3.69
CA TYR A 143 -2.28 -5.77 2.55
C TYR A 143 -1.90 -4.40 1.98
N TRP A 144 -1.33 -3.52 2.80
CA TRP A 144 -0.82 -2.23 2.36
C TRP A 144 0.65 -2.34 1.91
N PHE A 145 1.52 -2.87 2.77
CA PHE A 145 2.97 -2.97 2.50
C PHE A 145 3.37 -4.20 1.69
N GLY A 146 2.51 -5.23 1.65
CA GLY A 146 2.74 -6.40 0.81
C GLY A 146 3.59 -7.50 1.45
N ASP A 147 3.84 -7.43 2.75
CA ASP A 147 4.74 -8.38 3.43
C ASP A 147 4.27 -9.83 3.25
N ALA A 148 5.25 -10.73 3.04
CA ALA A 148 5.01 -12.15 2.91
C ALA A 148 4.51 -12.76 4.23
N VAL A 149 3.58 -13.72 4.14
CA VAL A 149 3.04 -14.41 5.33
C VAL A 149 4.14 -15.07 6.14
N ASP A 150 5.15 -15.66 5.49
CA ASP A 150 6.28 -16.31 6.14
C ASP A 150 7.15 -15.32 6.93
N LEU A 151 7.36 -14.13 6.38
CA LEU A 151 8.09 -13.05 7.06
C LEU A 151 7.34 -12.62 8.33
N LEU A 152 6.04 -12.36 8.19
CA LEU A 152 5.18 -11.96 9.31
C LEU A 152 5.13 -13.04 10.39
N ALA A 153 5.03 -14.31 9.99
CA ALA A 153 5.01 -15.44 10.91
C ALA A 153 6.32 -15.56 11.70
N LYS A 154 7.46 -15.43 11.02
CA LYS A 154 8.79 -15.47 11.63
C LYS A 154 8.96 -14.37 12.67
N GLU A 155 8.62 -13.13 12.33
CA GLU A 155 8.74 -11.99 13.25
C GLU A 155 7.79 -12.09 14.46
N CYS A 156 6.63 -12.70 14.28
CA CYS A 156 5.68 -12.96 15.38
C CYS A 156 5.96 -14.26 16.15
N GLY A 157 7.03 -15.00 15.84
CA GLY A 157 7.36 -16.26 16.51
C GLY A 157 6.29 -17.35 16.33
N THR A 158 5.62 -17.41 15.18
CA THR A 158 4.55 -18.38 14.88
C THR A 158 4.78 -19.08 13.54
N SER A 159 3.95 -20.07 13.21
CA SER A 159 4.00 -20.74 11.91
C SER A 159 3.24 -19.97 10.83
N ALA A 160 3.67 -20.12 9.58
CA ALA A 160 3.00 -19.54 8.42
C ALA A 160 1.51 -19.91 8.36
N ASN A 161 1.17 -21.18 8.64
CA ASN A 161 -0.23 -21.64 8.68
C ASN A 161 -1.06 -20.93 9.76
N LYS A 162 -0.51 -20.75 10.97
CA LYS A 162 -1.20 -20.00 12.04
C LYS A 162 -1.39 -18.54 11.65
N MET A 163 -0.38 -17.94 11.01
CA MET A 163 -0.45 -16.56 10.52
C MET A 163 -1.48 -16.39 9.41
N ALA A 164 -1.50 -17.29 8.43
CA ALA A 164 -2.50 -17.33 7.37
C ALA A 164 -3.92 -17.43 7.94
N GLY A 165 -4.14 -18.31 8.94
CA GLY A 165 -5.42 -18.41 9.62
C GLY A 165 -5.83 -17.14 10.37
N ARG A 166 -4.88 -16.40 10.96
CA ARG A 166 -5.13 -15.10 11.59
C ARG A 166 -5.52 -14.03 10.55
N LEU A 167 -4.78 -13.94 9.45
CA LEU A 167 -5.06 -13.02 8.34
C LEU A 167 -6.42 -13.31 7.69
N TYR A 168 -6.75 -14.60 7.49
CA TYR A 168 -8.06 -15.01 6.99
C TYR A 168 -9.20 -14.52 7.89
N ARG A 169 -9.11 -14.71 9.21
CA ARG A 169 -10.12 -14.20 10.15
C ARG A 169 -10.26 -12.68 10.10
N LEU A 170 -9.16 -11.95 9.91
CA LEU A 170 -9.22 -10.49 9.69
C LEU A 170 -9.99 -10.15 8.42
N ARG A 171 -9.70 -10.82 7.29
CA ARG A 171 -10.46 -10.62 6.04
C ARG A 171 -11.94 -10.94 6.19
N GLN A 172 -12.29 -12.02 6.90
CA GLN A 172 -13.69 -12.36 7.18
C GLN A 172 -14.38 -11.30 8.05
N SER A 173 -13.67 -10.72 9.03
CA SER A 173 -14.22 -9.63 9.84
C SER A 173 -14.42 -8.34 9.04
N LEU A 174 -13.50 -8.03 8.12
CA LEU A 174 -13.64 -6.90 7.19
C LEU A 174 -14.86 -7.10 6.30
N LYS A 175 -14.97 -8.27 5.67
CA LYS A 175 -16.12 -8.60 4.82
C LYS A 175 -17.45 -8.39 5.53
N LYS A 176 -17.59 -8.90 6.76
CA LYS A 176 -18.79 -8.69 7.58
C LYS A 176 -19.06 -7.21 7.88
N ALA A 177 -18.01 -6.43 8.17
CA ALA A 177 -18.15 -5.01 8.42
C ALA A 177 -18.62 -4.25 7.17
N LEU A 178 -18.11 -4.61 5.99
CA LEU A 178 -18.56 -4.03 4.72
C LEU A 178 -20.02 -4.40 4.42
N GLU A 179 -20.41 -5.66 4.62
CA GLU A 179 -21.79 -6.12 4.43
C GLU A 179 -22.79 -5.37 5.33
N MET A 180 -22.40 -5.06 6.58
CA MET A 180 -23.22 -4.26 7.50
C MET A 180 -23.42 -2.81 7.04
N GLU A 181 -22.47 -2.25 6.28
CA GLU A 181 -22.55 -0.92 5.69
C GLU A 181 -23.21 -0.95 4.30
N GLY A 182 -23.78 -2.10 3.88
CA GLY A 182 -24.45 -2.28 2.59
C GLY A 182 -23.49 -2.45 1.41
N ILE A 183 -22.21 -2.72 1.68
CA ILE A 183 -21.16 -2.90 0.68
C ILE A 183 -20.88 -4.40 0.53
N SER A 184 -21.36 -5.01 -0.55
CA SER A 184 -21.12 -6.44 -0.87
C SER A 184 -20.37 -6.61 -2.19
N ILE A 185 -19.73 -7.78 -2.34
CA ILE A 185 -18.98 -8.19 -3.54
C ILE A 185 -19.92 -8.78 -4.58
#